data_AF-A0A327HA16-F1
#
_entry.id   AF-A0A327HA16-F1
#
_cell.length_a   1.000
_cell.length_b   1.000
_cell.length_c   1.000
_cell.angle_alpha   90.00
_cell.angle_beta   90.00
_cell.angle_gamma   90.00
#
_symmetry.space_group_name_H-M   'P 1'
#
loop_
_entity.id
_entity.type
_entity.pdbx_description
1 polymer ?
#
loop_
_entity_poly.entity_id
_entity_poly.type
_entity_poly.pdbx_seq_one_letter_code
_entity_poly.pdbx_strand_id
1 'polypeptide(L)'
;MGSSIAGCFGKDPVDEVTEDEPGEFRAYSVVAPIDTGINVYHERFILNETLPDWLLDGLGVTMWCNITMEGSWQERYEADQDTCWNTITSTDIVYFPGTRIIGTTPDDNTDIPILDDPADGHGTAVTGAVLDANPDAIIFFVEGFSDAAVLAAADQPLVDIITTSFGPIGSVPVPGIEDATRVAVVENKKVHTGASDNTPSPAVQDSTAGPPWSIGVSGYAEEEDDQKETMSGSYPDMAADWTQMLPNHDDTSGYHETSGTSFATPRTAGILSLVLTMLRSDVGDMGSGASGERGGFLVNGTNLSVSNSDLRDALNLSAWYPSFSTWDPTTGTLPISPVAPCTQVGWGVVNMSNVAPIHAHLAGIQNMPDRPADVVACMDANQAIREAYWGD
;
A
#
# COMPACT_ATOMS: atom_id res chain seq x y z
N MET A 1 25.73 -31.88 -66.50
CA MET A 1 27.07 -31.50 -66.03
C MET A 1 27.06 -30.01 -65.74
N GLY A 2 27.48 -29.61 -64.54
CA GLY A 2 27.76 -28.21 -64.18
C GLY A 2 26.74 -27.57 -63.23
N SER A 3 26.90 -27.80 -61.93
CA SER A 3 26.32 -26.94 -60.87
C SER A 3 26.96 -25.55 -60.91
N SER A 4 26.21 -24.54 -60.49
CA SER A 4 26.75 -23.31 -59.90
C SER A 4 25.81 -22.85 -58.79
N ILE A 5 26.35 -22.79 -57.57
CA ILE A 5 25.72 -22.30 -56.35
C ILE A 5 26.16 -20.85 -56.17
N ALA A 6 25.20 -19.95 -55.99
CA ALA A 6 25.33 -18.65 -55.32
C ALA A 6 23.89 -18.27 -54.93
N GLY A 7 23.46 -18.28 -53.67
CA GLY A 7 23.99 -17.46 -52.57
C GLY A 7 23.05 -16.26 -52.37
N CYS A 8 21.79 -16.50 -51.96
CA CYS A 8 20.87 -15.45 -51.55
C CYS A 8 21.08 -15.17 -50.06
N PHE A 9 21.75 -14.07 -49.74
CA PHE A 9 21.71 -13.48 -48.41
C PHE A 9 20.41 -12.67 -48.31
N GLY A 10 19.49 -13.15 -47.46
CA GLY A 10 18.33 -12.38 -47.04
C GLY A 10 18.80 -11.16 -46.25
N LYS A 11 18.23 -9.99 -46.58
CA LYS A 11 18.21 -8.86 -45.66
C LYS A 11 17.03 -9.10 -44.73
N ASP A 12 17.30 -9.26 -43.45
CA ASP A 12 16.29 -9.11 -42.41
C ASP A 12 15.69 -7.70 -42.50
N PRO A 13 14.37 -7.54 -42.33
CA PRO A 13 13.79 -6.21 -42.21
C PRO A 13 14.39 -5.56 -40.97
N VAL A 14 15.00 -4.39 -41.18
CA VAL A 14 15.38 -3.50 -40.09
C VAL A 14 14.07 -2.97 -39.53
N ASP A 15 13.73 -3.38 -38.32
CA ASP A 15 12.66 -2.73 -37.55
C ASP A 15 13.02 -1.25 -37.44
N GLU A 16 12.20 -0.39 -38.05
CA GLU A 16 12.21 1.03 -37.75
C GLU A 16 11.83 1.17 -36.29
N VAL A 17 12.82 1.46 -35.45
CA VAL A 17 12.60 1.99 -34.11
C VAL A 17 11.87 3.31 -34.31
N THR A 18 10.56 3.29 -34.09
CA THR A 18 9.80 4.51 -33.87
C THR A 18 10.40 5.18 -32.66
N GLU A 19 11.00 6.36 -32.85
CA GLU A 19 11.33 7.26 -31.76
C GLU A 19 10.03 7.51 -30.99
N ASP A 20 9.98 7.08 -29.72
CA ASP A 20 8.89 7.43 -28.83
C ASP A 20 8.80 8.97 -28.79
N GLU A 21 7.65 9.51 -29.21
CA GLU A 21 7.28 10.88 -28.86
C GLU A 21 7.47 11.04 -27.34
N PRO A 22 7.88 12.22 -26.82
CA PRO A 22 8.09 12.42 -25.38
C PRO A 22 6.83 12.01 -24.63
N GLY A 23 6.88 10.80 -24.06
CA GLY A 23 5.71 9.94 -23.90
C GLY A 23 4.82 10.39 -22.76
N GLU A 24 3.52 10.22 -22.95
CA GLU A 24 2.53 10.18 -21.86
C GLU A 24 3.07 9.27 -20.75
N PHE A 25 3.35 9.83 -19.56
CA PHE A 25 3.68 9.04 -18.38
C PHE A 25 2.55 8.06 -18.13
N ARG A 26 2.81 6.81 -17.74
CA ARG A 26 1.73 5.80 -17.55
C ARG A 26 0.75 6.20 -16.45
N ALA A 27 -0.43 5.59 -16.45
CA ALA A 27 -1.32 5.62 -15.29
C ALA A 27 -0.61 5.08 -14.05
N TYR A 28 -0.85 5.68 -12.90
CA TYR A 28 -0.13 5.37 -11.66
C TYR A 28 -1.05 5.56 -10.45
N SER A 29 -0.56 5.13 -9.30
CA SER A 29 -1.14 5.40 -7.98
C SER A 29 -0.06 5.86 -7.02
N VAL A 30 -0.42 6.71 -6.06
CA VAL A 30 0.49 7.15 -5.00
C VAL A 30 0.02 6.58 -3.67
N VAL A 31 0.86 5.75 -3.06
CA VAL A 31 0.63 5.17 -1.73
C VAL A 31 1.56 5.84 -0.74
N ALA A 32 1.03 6.17 0.44
CA ALA A 32 1.79 6.74 1.54
C ALA A 32 1.87 5.76 2.73
N PRO A 33 2.91 4.91 2.77
CA PRO A 33 3.30 4.22 3.99
C PRO A 33 3.81 5.23 5.02
N ILE A 34 3.34 5.06 6.26
CA ILE A 34 3.77 5.86 7.40
C ILE A 34 4.46 4.94 8.40
N ASP A 35 5.77 5.11 8.59
CA ASP A 35 6.58 4.16 9.36
C ASP A 35 7.95 4.72 9.81
N THR A 36 8.84 3.89 10.35
CA THR A 36 10.13 4.28 10.97
C THR A 36 11.16 4.88 10.05
N GLY A 37 11.13 4.50 8.77
CA GLY A 37 12.14 4.86 7.79
C GLY A 37 12.09 3.90 6.60
N ILE A 38 12.88 4.18 5.57
CA ILE A 38 12.94 3.36 4.37
C ILE A 38 14.34 3.30 3.79
N ASN A 39 14.78 2.09 3.46
CA ASN A 39 16.05 1.85 2.78
C ASN A 39 15.93 2.20 1.28
N VAL A 40 16.14 3.46 0.93
CA VAL A 40 16.07 3.95 -0.46
C VAL A 40 17.07 3.29 -1.42
N TYR A 41 18.09 2.61 -0.90
CA TYR A 41 19.13 1.94 -1.67
C TYR A 41 18.74 0.54 -2.15
N HIS A 42 17.68 -0.05 -1.57
CA HIS A 42 17.28 -1.40 -1.88
C HIS A 42 16.77 -1.52 -3.32
N GLU A 43 17.21 -2.55 -4.05
CA GLU A 43 16.89 -2.74 -5.48
C GLU A 43 15.37 -2.78 -5.75
N ARG A 44 14.59 -3.20 -4.75
CA ARG A 44 13.12 -3.25 -4.80
C ARG A 44 12.47 -1.89 -5.09
N PHE A 45 13.12 -0.80 -4.69
CA PHE A 45 12.59 0.56 -4.85
C PHE A 45 13.13 1.31 -6.06
N ILE A 46 14.17 0.75 -6.68
CA ILE A 46 14.81 1.35 -7.86
C ILE A 46 13.81 1.40 -9.01
N LEU A 47 13.93 2.48 -9.78
CA LEU A 47 13.10 2.78 -10.93
C LEU A 47 14.02 3.12 -12.12
N ASN A 48 13.82 2.45 -13.26
CA ASN A 48 14.64 2.63 -14.46
C ASN A 48 14.27 3.90 -15.27
N GLU A 49 13.53 4.82 -14.66
CA GLU A 49 13.09 6.09 -15.22
C GLU A 49 13.12 7.15 -14.12
N THR A 50 13.06 8.42 -14.52
CA THR A 50 12.89 9.54 -13.58
C THR A 50 11.42 9.93 -13.55
N LEU A 51 10.91 10.22 -12.37
CA LEU A 51 9.54 10.70 -12.22
C LEU A 51 9.40 12.08 -12.91
N PRO A 52 8.29 12.36 -13.64
CA PRO A 52 8.13 13.61 -14.35
C PRO A 52 8.08 14.84 -13.43
N ASP A 53 8.60 15.97 -13.89
CA ASP A 53 8.63 17.23 -13.12
C ASP A 53 7.25 17.64 -12.61
N TRP A 54 6.20 17.50 -13.42
CA TRP A 54 4.83 17.88 -13.01
C TRP A 54 4.31 17.05 -11.82
N LEU A 55 4.75 15.81 -11.69
CA LEU A 55 4.41 14.94 -10.56
C LEU A 55 5.18 15.36 -9.32
N LEU A 56 6.49 15.62 -9.46
CA LEU A 56 7.35 16.08 -8.38
C LEU A 56 6.89 17.45 -7.84
N ASP A 57 6.54 18.38 -8.72
CA ASP A 57 5.95 19.68 -8.39
C ASP A 57 4.61 19.50 -7.68
N GLY A 58 3.77 18.56 -8.14
CA GLY A 58 2.47 18.27 -7.53
C GLY A 58 2.55 17.63 -6.15
N LEU A 59 3.63 16.90 -5.86
CA LEU A 59 3.97 16.39 -4.52
C LEU A 59 4.71 17.42 -3.66
N GLY A 60 5.05 18.58 -4.23
CA GLY A 60 5.72 19.66 -3.52
C GLY A 60 7.17 19.36 -3.15
N VAL A 61 7.88 18.56 -3.95
CA VAL A 61 9.29 18.22 -3.72
C VAL A 61 10.13 19.50 -3.58
N THR A 62 10.85 19.61 -2.46
CA THR A 62 11.72 20.75 -2.14
C THR A 62 13.20 20.42 -2.25
N MET A 63 13.54 19.13 -2.23
CA MET A 63 14.91 18.64 -2.15
C MET A 63 15.14 17.41 -3.01
N TRP A 64 16.33 17.30 -3.61
CA TRP A 64 16.76 16.15 -4.41
C TRP A 64 18.02 15.55 -3.80
N CYS A 65 17.93 14.28 -3.42
CA CYS A 65 19.06 13.51 -2.93
C CYS A 65 19.54 12.54 -4.01
N ASN A 66 20.62 12.89 -4.71
CA ASN A 66 21.26 11.99 -5.66
C ASN A 66 22.02 10.91 -4.90
N ILE A 67 21.38 9.75 -4.72
CA ILE A 67 21.93 8.64 -3.94
C ILE A 67 22.96 7.81 -4.74
N THR A 68 23.92 7.26 -4.02
CA THR A 68 24.94 6.36 -4.57
C THR A 68 24.33 4.98 -4.87
N MET A 69 24.57 4.47 -6.08
CA MET A 69 24.01 3.20 -6.57
C MET A 69 25.01 2.03 -6.61
N GLU A 70 26.28 2.27 -6.29
CA GLU A 70 27.34 1.26 -6.30
C GLU A 70 27.90 1.06 -4.90
N GLY A 71 28.38 -0.16 -4.61
CA GLY A 71 28.89 -0.55 -3.30
C GLY A 71 27.84 -1.19 -2.41
N SER A 72 28.28 -1.59 -1.21
CA SER A 72 27.43 -2.09 -0.12
C SER A 72 26.54 -0.99 0.46
N TRP A 73 25.53 -1.38 1.25
CA TRP A 73 24.64 -0.43 1.93
C TRP A 73 25.42 0.62 2.74
N GLN A 74 26.39 0.18 3.55
CA GLN A 74 27.22 1.06 4.37
C GLN A 74 28.04 2.04 3.53
N GLU A 75 28.65 1.58 2.44
CA GLU A 75 29.45 2.44 1.55
C GLU A 75 28.58 3.51 0.87
N ARG A 76 27.34 3.17 0.49
CA ARG A 76 26.39 4.13 -0.09
C ARG A 76 25.92 5.16 0.93
N TYR A 77 25.53 4.71 2.12
CA TYR A 77 25.15 5.60 3.23
C TYR A 77 26.25 6.60 3.57
N GLU A 78 27.50 6.14 3.74
CA GLU A 78 28.66 6.99 4.04
C GLU A 78 28.95 7.99 2.91
N ALA A 79 28.78 7.58 1.65
CA ALA A 79 29.01 8.46 0.50
C ALA A 79 28.00 9.60 0.40
N ASP A 80 26.75 9.37 0.80
CA ASP A 80 25.65 10.32 0.67
C ASP A 80 25.39 11.14 1.95
N GLN A 81 26.12 10.84 3.03
CA GLN A 81 25.87 11.42 4.35
C GLN A 81 25.88 12.95 4.34
N ASP A 82 26.94 13.57 3.81
CA ASP A 82 27.11 15.03 3.82
C ASP A 82 26.25 15.76 2.77
N THR A 83 25.86 15.07 1.71
CA THR A 83 25.13 15.66 0.56
C THR A 83 23.63 15.46 0.63
N CYS A 84 23.17 14.46 1.40
CA CYS A 84 21.77 14.14 1.59
C CYS A 84 21.42 14.07 3.09
N TRP A 85 21.82 13.00 3.78
CA TRP A 85 21.27 12.65 5.10
C TRP A 85 21.48 13.72 6.18
N ASN A 86 22.65 14.37 6.23
CA ASN A 86 22.96 15.45 7.18
C ASN A 86 22.27 16.78 6.87
N THR A 87 21.53 16.87 5.77
CA THR A 87 20.97 18.14 5.25
C THR A 87 19.46 18.19 5.22
N ILE A 88 18.79 17.02 5.29
CA ILE A 88 17.33 16.93 5.34
C ILE A 88 16.81 17.54 6.63
N THR A 89 15.73 18.32 6.53
CA THR A 89 15.01 18.91 7.66
C THR A 89 13.55 18.50 7.66
N SER A 90 12.83 18.78 8.74
CA SER A 90 11.41 18.41 8.86
C SER A 90 10.45 19.16 7.93
N THR A 91 10.96 20.15 7.19
CA THR A 91 10.19 20.87 6.16
C THR A 91 10.44 20.36 4.75
N ASP A 92 11.35 19.41 4.58
CA ASP A 92 11.75 18.92 3.27
C ASP A 92 10.88 17.76 2.78
N ILE A 93 10.48 17.85 1.51
CA ILE A 93 9.93 16.75 0.74
C ILE A 93 11.02 16.35 -0.25
N VAL A 94 11.60 15.17 -0.02
CA VAL A 94 12.84 14.72 -0.65
C VAL A 94 12.52 13.72 -1.75
N TYR A 95 12.93 14.00 -2.97
CA TYR A 95 12.96 13.00 -4.03
C TYR A 95 14.33 12.33 -4.09
N PHE A 96 14.35 11.01 -4.26
CA PHE A 96 15.55 10.21 -4.49
C PHE A 96 15.59 9.76 -5.96
N PRO A 97 16.29 10.48 -6.86
CA PRO A 97 16.29 10.18 -8.29
C PRO A 97 16.76 8.76 -8.61
N GLY A 98 16.10 8.13 -9.57
CA GLY A 98 16.31 6.71 -9.89
C GLY A 98 15.57 5.74 -8.97
N THR A 99 14.72 6.26 -8.09
CA THR A 99 13.78 5.47 -7.28
C THR A 99 12.35 5.96 -7.51
N ARG A 100 11.39 5.21 -6.96
CA ARG A 100 9.97 5.59 -6.87
C ARG A 100 9.60 6.33 -5.58
N ILE A 101 10.59 6.69 -4.77
CA ILE A 101 10.39 7.19 -3.41
C ILE A 101 10.48 8.71 -3.39
N ILE A 102 9.44 9.33 -2.84
CA ILE A 102 9.44 10.68 -2.31
C ILE A 102 9.24 10.54 -0.80
N GLY A 103 10.14 11.10 0.01
CA GLY A 103 10.13 10.97 1.46
C GLY A 103 9.93 12.30 2.17
N THR A 104 9.33 12.28 3.36
CA THR A 104 9.27 13.42 4.27
C THR A 104 9.33 12.94 5.72
N THR A 105 9.85 13.79 6.62
CA THR A 105 9.86 13.53 8.06
C THR A 105 9.26 14.72 8.80
N PRO A 106 7.95 14.74 9.07
CA PRO A 106 7.32 15.88 9.72
C PRO A 106 7.74 16.05 11.19
N ASP A 107 8.30 15.00 11.81
CA ASP A 107 8.81 15.00 13.18
C ASP A 107 10.34 15.22 13.20
N ASP A 108 10.86 16.05 14.12
CA ASP A 108 12.27 16.46 14.15
C ASP A 108 13.19 15.61 15.04
N ASN A 109 12.72 14.44 15.51
CA ASN A 109 13.40 13.63 16.53
C ASN A 109 14.04 12.34 15.97
N THR A 110 14.60 12.41 14.76
CA THR A 110 15.31 11.30 14.11
C THR A 110 16.76 11.67 13.85
N ASP A 111 17.67 10.70 14.00
CA ASP A 111 19.10 10.88 13.75
C ASP A 111 19.44 10.84 12.26
N ILE A 112 18.63 10.12 11.46
CA ILE A 112 18.78 9.97 10.01
C ILE A 112 17.42 10.13 9.31
N PRO A 113 16.97 11.37 9.05
CA PRO A 113 15.70 11.65 8.37
C PRO A 113 15.38 10.74 7.18
N ILE A 114 14.21 10.11 7.20
CA ILE A 114 13.61 9.22 6.18
C ILE A 114 14.32 7.88 6.03
N LEU A 115 15.64 7.81 6.16
CA LEU A 115 16.40 6.58 5.98
C LEU A 115 16.15 5.63 7.17
N ASP A 116 15.90 4.36 6.88
CA ASP A 116 15.65 3.35 7.93
C ASP A 116 16.85 3.22 8.88
N ASP A 117 16.56 3.10 10.18
CA ASP A 117 17.58 2.83 11.20
C ASP A 117 18.14 1.41 10.98
N PRO A 118 19.47 1.20 10.93
CA PRO A 118 20.04 -0.15 10.93
C PRO A 118 19.51 -1.09 12.06
N ALA A 119 18.97 -0.53 13.14
CA ALA A 119 18.33 -1.28 14.23
C ALA A 119 16.82 -1.54 14.04
N ASP A 120 16.16 -0.90 13.08
CA ASP A 120 14.73 -1.03 12.79
C ASP A 120 14.49 -1.08 11.27
N GLY A 121 13.99 -2.20 10.76
CA GLY A 121 13.75 -2.41 9.33
C GLY A 121 12.28 -2.39 8.92
N HIS A 122 11.42 -1.95 9.83
CA HIS A 122 9.98 -2.13 9.70
C HIS A 122 9.41 -1.38 8.48
N GLY A 123 9.74 -0.09 8.30
CA GLY A 123 9.23 0.70 7.20
C GLY A 123 9.71 0.26 5.81
N THR A 124 10.93 -0.27 5.70
CA THR A 124 11.41 -0.93 4.48
C THR A 124 10.54 -2.13 4.10
N ALA A 125 10.26 -3.03 5.05
CA ALA A 125 9.41 -4.20 4.81
C ALA A 125 7.96 -3.80 4.48
N VAL A 126 7.39 -2.86 5.25
CA VAL A 126 6.04 -2.32 5.02
C VAL A 126 5.89 -1.74 3.62
N THR A 127 6.86 -0.95 3.15
CA THR A 127 6.82 -0.40 1.80
C THR A 127 7.01 -1.49 0.75
N GLY A 128 7.85 -2.49 1.03
CA GLY A 128 7.99 -3.69 0.21
C GLY A 128 6.66 -4.40 -0.03
N ALA A 129 5.84 -4.57 1.02
CA ALA A 129 4.54 -5.23 0.94
C ALA A 129 3.54 -4.48 0.05
N VAL A 130 3.60 -3.14 0.01
CA VAL A 130 2.83 -2.35 -0.97
C VAL A 130 3.24 -2.73 -2.40
N LEU A 131 4.55 -2.80 -2.65
CA LEU A 131 5.11 -3.04 -3.99
C LEU A 131 5.00 -4.50 -4.45
N ASP A 132 4.92 -5.45 -3.53
CA ASP A 132 4.61 -6.85 -3.81
C ASP A 132 3.23 -6.99 -4.46
N ALA A 133 2.26 -6.18 -4.03
CA ALA A 133 0.96 -6.12 -4.68
C ALA A 133 0.91 -5.16 -5.88
N ASN A 134 1.54 -3.99 -5.82
CA ASN A 134 1.62 -3.05 -6.93
C ASN A 134 3.06 -2.62 -7.25
N PRO A 135 3.75 -3.33 -8.16
CA PRO A 135 5.12 -3.00 -8.55
C PRO A 135 5.28 -1.67 -9.30
N ASP A 136 4.20 -0.96 -9.63
CA ASP A 136 4.25 0.34 -10.32
C ASP A 136 3.81 1.51 -9.42
N ALA A 137 3.46 1.26 -8.16
CA ALA A 137 3.08 2.31 -7.22
C ALA A 137 4.23 3.29 -6.98
N ILE A 138 3.88 4.58 -6.94
CA ILE A 138 4.75 5.65 -6.47
C ILE A 138 4.59 5.76 -4.95
N ILE A 139 5.70 5.90 -4.24
CA ILE A 139 5.73 5.89 -2.79
C ILE A 139 5.95 7.30 -2.29
N PHE A 140 4.98 7.84 -1.54
CA PHE A 140 5.13 9.03 -0.72
C PHE A 140 5.37 8.59 0.73
N PHE A 141 6.60 8.22 1.06
CA PHE A 141 6.94 7.71 2.38
C PHE A 141 6.92 8.84 3.42
N VAL A 142 6.28 8.59 4.56
CA VAL A 142 6.28 9.53 5.69
C VAL A 142 6.90 8.85 6.88
N GLU A 143 8.02 9.39 7.36
CA GLU A 143 8.64 8.91 8.60
C GLU A 143 7.83 9.37 9.81
N GLY A 144 7.53 8.45 10.73
CA GLY A 144 6.94 8.74 12.03
C GLY A 144 5.72 7.87 12.38
N PHE A 145 5.19 8.09 13.59
CA PHE A 145 4.01 7.39 14.13
C PHE A 145 2.97 8.36 14.72
N SER A 146 3.08 9.63 14.36
CA SER A 146 2.29 10.73 14.94
C SER A 146 1.06 11.08 14.11
N ASP A 147 0.15 11.84 14.70
CA ASP A 147 -0.93 12.51 13.98
C ASP A 147 -0.38 13.49 12.94
N ALA A 148 0.75 14.14 13.23
CA ALA A 148 1.45 15.00 12.27
C ALA A 148 1.92 14.22 11.03
N ALA A 149 2.45 13.00 11.20
CA ALA A 149 2.81 12.12 10.08
C ALA A 149 1.59 11.73 9.23
N VAL A 150 0.49 11.34 9.88
CA VAL A 150 -0.76 11.03 9.17
C VAL A 150 -1.32 12.26 8.46
N LEU A 151 -1.28 13.44 9.08
CA LEU A 151 -1.73 14.70 8.46
C LEU A 151 -0.84 15.11 7.29
N ALA A 152 0.47 14.91 7.36
CA ALA A 152 1.38 15.16 6.24
C ALA A 152 0.97 14.33 5.02
N ALA A 153 0.69 13.04 5.19
CA ALA A 153 0.15 12.21 4.11
C ALA A 153 -1.30 12.60 3.71
N ALA A 154 -2.13 13.00 4.66
CA ALA A 154 -3.51 13.41 4.45
C ALA A 154 -3.63 14.68 3.61
N ASP A 155 -2.72 15.64 3.78
CA ASP A 155 -2.74 16.93 3.08
C ASP A 155 -2.06 16.88 1.70
N GLN A 156 -1.30 15.83 1.39
CA GLN A 156 -0.66 15.67 0.09
C GLN A 156 -1.67 15.44 -1.05
N PRO A 157 -1.84 16.35 -2.01
CA PRO A 157 -2.97 16.31 -2.94
C PRO A 157 -3.00 15.08 -3.84
N LEU A 158 -1.84 14.49 -4.13
CA LEU A 158 -1.70 13.37 -5.06
C LEU A 158 -1.71 11.99 -4.40
N VAL A 159 -1.69 11.89 -3.07
CA VAL A 159 -1.77 10.61 -2.34
C VAL A 159 -3.17 10.01 -2.47
N ASP A 160 -3.25 8.75 -2.88
CA ASP A 160 -4.49 7.99 -3.02
C ASP A 160 -4.86 7.24 -1.74
N ILE A 161 -3.85 6.56 -1.19
CA ILE A 161 -4.01 5.58 -0.12
C ILE A 161 -2.94 5.85 0.93
N ILE A 162 -3.36 5.93 2.19
CA ILE A 162 -2.49 6.03 3.35
C ILE A 162 -2.53 4.68 4.07
N THR A 163 -1.38 4.17 4.47
CA THR A 163 -1.30 2.92 5.23
C THR A 163 -0.48 3.10 6.51
N THR A 164 -1.08 2.74 7.65
CA THR A 164 -0.42 2.77 8.96
C THR A 164 -0.24 1.35 9.49
N SER A 165 1.01 0.92 9.58
CA SER A 165 1.40 -0.42 10.02
C SER A 165 1.85 -0.47 11.48
N PHE A 166 1.43 0.52 12.26
CA PHE A 166 1.73 0.67 13.67
C PHE A 166 0.45 0.77 14.48
N GLY A 167 0.55 0.45 15.76
CA GLY A 167 -0.57 0.52 16.68
C GLY A 167 -0.15 0.11 18.08
N PRO A 168 -0.89 0.53 19.10
CA PRO A 168 -0.61 0.16 20.47
C PRO A 168 -0.96 -1.32 20.73
N ILE A 169 -0.01 -2.08 21.28
CA ILE A 169 -0.17 -3.50 21.62
C ILE A 169 -1.42 -3.70 22.48
N GLY A 170 -2.25 -4.69 22.11
CA GLY A 170 -3.50 -4.98 22.79
C GLY A 170 -4.66 -4.10 22.34
N SER A 171 -4.48 -3.32 21.26
CA SER A 171 -5.39 -2.27 20.83
C SER A 171 -5.70 -1.31 21.98
N VAL A 172 -4.68 -0.84 22.70
CA VAL A 172 -4.90 0.14 23.78
C VAL A 172 -5.32 1.46 23.12
N PRO A 173 -6.46 2.07 23.50
CA PRO A 173 -6.91 3.29 22.81
C PRO A 173 -5.93 4.44 23.09
N VAL A 174 -5.22 4.87 22.05
CA VAL A 174 -4.34 6.05 22.07
C VAL A 174 -4.95 7.09 21.14
N PRO A 175 -5.44 8.23 21.68
CA PRO A 175 -6.11 9.25 20.87
C PRO A 175 -5.13 10.06 20.01
N GLY A 176 -5.64 10.66 18.94
CA GLY A 176 -4.94 11.57 18.01
C GLY A 176 -4.82 11.02 16.58
N ILE A 177 -4.46 9.74 16.42
CA ILE A 177 -4.29 9.13 15.09
C ILE A 177 -5.64 9.00 14.37
N GLU A 178 -6.70 8.69 15.09
CA GLU A 178 -8.06 8.61 14.57
C GLU A 178 -8.50 9.96 13.96
N ASP A 179 -8.17 11.09 14.58
CA ASP A 179 -8.52 12.42 14.06
C ASP A 179 -7.82 12.71 12.74
N ALA A 180 -6.53 12.37 12.63
CA ALA A 180 -5.76 12.56 11.41
C ALA A 180 -6.25 11.63 10.28
N THR A 181 -6.57 10.37 10.59
CA THR A 181 -7.15 9.45 9.59
C THR A 181 -8.57 9.88 9.18
N ARG A 182 -9.33 10.53 10.08
CA ARG A 182 -10.62 11.14 9.74
C ARG A 182 -10.45 12.25 8.71
N VAL A 183 -9.46 13.12 8.88
CA VAL A 183 -9.13 14.16 7.88
C VAL A 183 -8.80 13.51 6.54
N ALA A 184 -7.91 12.51 6.51
CA ALA A 184 -7.55 11.81 5.28
C ALA A 184 -8.77 11.24 4.53
N VAL A 185 -9.64 10.51 5.24
CA VAL A 185 -10.74 9.76 4.62
C VAL A 185 -11.99 10.61 4.44
N VAL A 186 -12.45 11.27 5.49
CA VAL A 186 -13.74 11.97 5.50
C VAL A 186 -13.64 13.33 4.82
N GLU A 187 -12.55 14.06 5.04
CA GLU A 187 -12.37 15.40 4.48
C GLU A 187 -11.70 15.33 3.11
N ASN A 188 -10.59 14.61 3.00
CA ASN A 188 -9.77 14.54 1.80
C ASN A 188 -10.09 13.34 0.88
N LYS A 189 -11.10 12.52 1.24
CA LYS A 189 -11.67 11.45 0.39
C LYS A 189 -10.69 10.36 -0.05
N LYS A 190 -9.55 10.24 0.63
CA LYS A 190 -8.53 9.22 0.41
C LYS A 190 -8.94 7.89 1.04
N VAL A 191 -8.22 6.83 0.72
CA VAL A 191 -8.34 5.53 1.39
C VAL A 191 -7.35 5.48 2.56
N HIS A 192 -7.76 4.87 3.67
CA HIS A 192 -6.86 4.55 4.77
C HIS A 192 -6.96 3.06 5.13
N THR A 193 -5.82 2.38 5.24
CA THR A 193 -5.71 1.01 5.76
C THR A 193 -4.90 1.01 7.06
N GLY A 194 -5.45 0.44 8.13
CA GLY A 194 -4.82 0.38 9.46
C GLY A 194 -4.69 -1.05 10.00
N ALA A 195 -3.57 -1.33 10.67
CA ALA A 195 -3.25 -2.65 11.20
C ALA A 195 -4.05 -2.98 12.48
N SER A 196 -4.69 -4.16 12.51
CA SER A 196 -5.61 -4.59 13.58
C SER A 196 -4.93 -5.18 14.82
N ASP A 197 -3.70 -4.78 15.14
CA ASP A 197 -2.86 -5.31 16.22
C ASP A 197 -2.38 -6.76 16.03
N ASN A 198 -1.21 -7.05 16.62
CA ASN A 198 -0.57 -8.37 16.67
C ASN A 198 -0.84 -9.07 18.01
N THR A 199 -2.01 -8.78 18.59
CA THR A 199 -2.63 -9.58 19.62
C THR A 199 -4.06 -9.90 19.17
N PRO A 200 -4.68 -11.00 19.64
CA PRO A 200 -6.05 -11.34 19.23
C PRO A 200 -7.12 -10.36 19.74
N SER A 201 -6.72 -9.18 20.23
CA SER A 201 -7.58 -8.08 20.66
C SER A 201 -8.55 -7.64 19.58
N PRO A 202 -9.74 -7.14 19.97
CA PRO A 202 -10.67 -6.52 19.02
C PRO A 202 -10.09 -5.21 18.45
N ALA A 203 -10.05 -5.11 17.12
CA ALA A 203 -9.59 -3.93 16.38
C ALA A 203 -10.46 -2.69 16.63
N VAL A 204 -11.70 -2.86 17.10
CA VAL A 204 -12.69 -1.79 17.35
C VAL A 204 -12.10 -0.58 18.07
N GLN A 205 -11.23 -0.80 19.06
CA GLN A 205 -10.67 0.23 19.93
C GLN A 205 -9.23 0.64 19.54
N ASP A 206 -8.68 0.05 18.48
CA ASP A 206 -7.41 0.45 17.89
C ASP A 206 -7.57 1.78 17.17
N SER A 207 -6.66 2.73 17.36
CA SER A 207 -6.77 4.08 16.78
C SER A 207 -6.48 4.15 15.27
N THR A 208 -5.94 3.08 14.68
CA THR A 208 -5.65 3.00 13.25
C THR A 208 -6.69 2.17 12.50
N ALA A 209 -6.99 0.98 13.01
CA ALA A 209 -7.91 0.02 12.40
C ALA A 209 -9.35 0.19 12.87
N GLY A 210 -9.56 0.65 14.10
CA GLY A 210 -10.86 0.79 14.74
C GLY A 210 -11.76 1.91 14.22
N PRO A 211 -11.26 3.08 13.77
CA PRO A 211 -12.14 4.16 13.34
C PRO A 211 -12.99 3.77 12.13
N PRO A 212 -14.31 4.10 12.09
CA PRO A 212 -15.26 3.58 11.10
C PRO A 212 -14.95 3.97 9.65
N TRP A 213 -14.16 5.03 9.45
CA TRP A 213 -13.69 5.48 8.15
C TRP A 213 -12.47 4.71 7.63
N SER A 214 -11.71 4.06 8.52
CA SER A 214 -10.54 3.24 8.16
C SER A 214 -10.95 1.85 7.69
N ILE A 215 -10.14 1.25 6.82
CA ILE A 215 -10.18 -0.18 6.54
C ILE A 215 -9.24 -0.88 7.54
N GLY A 216 -9.82 -1.53 8.55
CA GLY A 216 -9.06 -2.31 9.52
C GLY A 216 -8.64 -3.65 8.94
N VAL A 217 -7.35 -3.94 8.91
CA VAL A 217 -6.78 -5.14 8.29
C VAL A 217 -6.13 -6.02 9.37
N SER A 218 -6.58 -7.26 9.47
CA SER A 218 -5.91 -8.31 10.22
C SER A 218 -5.11 -9.23 9.28
N GLY A 219 -4.43 -10.24 9.80
CA GLY A 219 -3.76 -11.24 8.97
C GLY A 219 -4.35 -12.65 9.02
N TYR A 220 -4.13 -13.38 7.93
CA TYR A 220 -4.37 -14.81 7.77
C TYR A 220 -3.15 -15.46 7.11
N ALA A 221 -3.01 -16.78 7.29
CA ALA A 221 -1.91 -17.56 6.73
C ALA A 221 -2.18 -17.89 5.25
N GLU A 222 -1.97 -16.92 4.36
CA GLU A 222 -2.14 -17.08 2.91
C GLU A 222 -1.24 -18.20 2.36
N GLU A 223 -1.77 -19.04 1.45
CA GLU A 223 -1.05 -20.13 0.76
C GLU A 223 -0.52 -21.26 1.65
N GLU A 224 -0.53 -21.11 2.97
CA GLU A 224 -0.22 -22.16 3.94
C GLU A 224 -1.50 -22.89 4.37
N ASP A 225 -2.20 -22.35 5.37
CA ASP A 225 -3.33 -22.98 6.04
C ASP A 225 -4.67 -22.32 5.66
N ASP A 226 -4.60 -21.14 5.03
CA ASP A 226 -5.72 -20.24 4.73
C ASP A 226 -6.62 -20.02 5.98
N GLN A 227 -6.00 -19.95 7.16
CA GLN A 227 -6.70 -19.81 8.43
C GLN A 227 -6.33 -18.52 9.15
N LYS A 228 -7.11 -18.16 10.18
CA LYS A 228 -6.86 -16.98 10.99
C LYS A 228 -5.56 -17.17 11.77
N GLU A 229 -4.64 -16.22 11.69
CA GLU A 229 -3.45 -16.23 12.53
C GLU A 229 -3.82 -16.04 14.01
N THR A 230 -3.22 -16.83 14.92
CA THR A 230 -3.62 -16.83 16.33
C THR A 230 -3.38 -15.48 17.00
N MET A 231 -2.30 -14.81 16.60
CA MET A 231 -1.91 -13.51 17.13
C MET A 231 -2.56 -12.34 16.38
N SER A 232 -3.30 -12.61 15.32
CA SER A 232 -3.95 -11.58 14.50
C SER A 232 -5.20 -11.03 15.21
N GLY A 233 -5.35 -9.71 15.11
CA GLY A 233 -6.52 -8.97 15.58
C GLY A 233 -7.87 -9.58 15.18
N SER A 234 -8.88 -9.27 15.98
CA SER A 234 -10.27 -9.71 15.76
C SER A 234 -11.17 -8.52 15.41
N TYR A 235 -12.35 -8.79 14.83
CA TYR A 235 -13.27 -7.75 14.35
C TYR A 235 -12.67 -6.74 13.33
N PRO A 236 -11.81 -7.15 12.38
CA PRO A 236 -11.32 -6.25 11.34
C PRO A 236 -12.41 -5.97 10.29
N ASP A 237 -12.14 -5.12 9.30
CA ASP A 237 -12.90 -5.09 8.05
C ASP A 237 -12.54 -6.28 7.16
N MET A 238 -11.27 -6.73 7.16
CA MET A 238 -10.80 -7.87 6.35
C MET A 238 -9.49 -8.46 6.91
N ALA A 239 -9.06 -9.58 6.37
CA ALA A 239 -7.73 -10.14 6.61
C ALA A 239 -6.90 -10.25 5.32
N ALA A 240 -5.60 -10.05 5.39
CA ALA A 240 -4.67 -10.20 4.27
C ALA A 240 -3.42 -11.00 4.67
N ASP A 241 -2.50 -11.20 3.74
CA ASP A 241 -1.31 -12.04 3.95
C ASP A 241 -0.49 -11.59 5.17
N TRP A 242 -0.43 -12.47 6.18
CA TRP A 242 0.28 -12.20 7.43
C TRP A 242 1.79 -12.36 7.29
N THR A 243 2.28 -13.33 6.51
CA THR A 243 3.70 -13.69 6.43
C THR A 243 4.21 -13.51 5.02
N GLN A 244 5.22 -12.67 4.84
CA GLN A 244 5.71 -12.30 3.52
C GLN A 244 7.24 -12.30 3.49
N MET A 245 7.81 -12.51 2.29
CA MET A 245 9.23 -12.32 2.01
C MET A 245 9.47 -10.88 1.56
N LEU A 246 10.01 -10.04 2.45
CA LEU A 246 10.08 -8.58 2.28
C LEU A 246 11.52 -8.07 2.28
N PRO A 247 11.80 -6.91 1.63
CA PRO A 247 13.15 -6.39 1.47
C PRO A 247 13.83 -6.08 2.81
N ASN A 248 15.14 -6.28 2.87
CA ASN A 248 15.97 -5.95 4.03
C ASN A 248 16.29 -4.45 4.09
N HIS A 249 16.43 -3.93 5.29
CA HIS A 249 16.77 -2.53 5.54
C HIS A 249 18.28 -2.26 5.55
N ASP A 250 19.10 -3.28 5.82
CA ASP A 250 20.55 -3.17 6.06
C ASP A 250 21.42 -3.71 4.91
N ASP A 251 20.81 -4.07 3.77
CA ASP A 251 21.50 -4.45 2.55
C ASP A 251 20.84 -3.84 1.30
N THR A 252 21.28 -4.19 0.09
CA THR A 252 20.78 -3.58 -1.16
C THR A 252 19.87 -4.51 -1.97
N SER A 253 19.66 -5.76 -1.57
CA SER A 253 18.99 -6.78 -2.41
C SER A 253 18.44 -8.00 -1.68
N GLY A 254 18.72 -8.15 -0.40
CA GLY A 254 18.30 -9.27 0.43
C GLY A 254 16.85 -9.13 0.87
N TYR A 255 16.26 -10.27 1.21
CA TYR A 255 14.89 -10.35 1.71
C TYR A 255 14.88 -11.22 2.96
N HIS A 256 13.92 -10.99 3.83
CA HIS A 256 13.65 -11.81 5.00
C HIS A 256 12.16 -12.14 5.09
N GLU A 257 11.87 -13.26 5.73
CA GLU A 257 10.50 -13.61 6.10
C GLU A 257 10.11 -12.82 7.35
N THR A 258 8.97 -12.16 7.30
CA THR A 258 8.43 -11.41 8.43
C THR A 258 6.91 -11.52 8.48
N SER A 259 6.36 -11.33 9.67
CA SER A 259 4.98 -11.72 9.99
C SER A 259 4.28 -10.67 10.84
N GLY A 260 3.03 -10.34 10.49
CA GLY A 260 2.22 -9.40 11.26
C GLY A 260 1.13 -8.71 10.45
N THR A 261 0.13 -8.16 11.17
CA THR A 261 -0.86 -7.23 10.59
C THR A 261 -0.18 -6.03 9.93
N SER A 262 1.01 -5.65 10.41
CA SER A 262 1.87 -4.62 9.85
C SER A 262 2.26 -4.87 8.38
N PHE A 263 2.21 -6.12 7.89
CA PHE A 263 2.51 -6.46 6.49
C PHE A 263 1.26 -6.81 5.69
N ALA A 264 0.23 -7.36 6.33
CA ALA A 264 -1.09 -7.57 5.74
C ALA A 264 -1.75 -6.25 5.30
N THR A 265 -1.62 -5.22 6.13
CA THR A 265 -2.19 -3.88 5.90
C THR A 265 -1.64 -3.19 4.64
N PRO A 266 -0.32 -2.99 4.48
CA PRO A 266 0.25 -2.35 3.30
C PRO A 266 0.08 -3.19 2.03
N ARG A 267 0.05 -4.52 2.12
CA ARG A 267 -0.31 -5.36 0.97
C ARG A 267 -1.73 -5.09 0.49
N THR A 268 -2.68 -4.87 1.41
CA THR A 268 -4.05 -4.45 1.06
C THR A 268 -4.06 -3.09 0.38
N ALA A 269 -3.29 -2.12 0.89
CA ALA A 269 -3.11 -0.83 0.21
C ALA A 269 -2.53 -1.00 -1.20
N GLY A 270 -1.54 -1.88 -1.37
CA GLY A 270 -0.98 -2.23 -2.67
C GLY A 270 -2.02 -2.80 -3.64
N ILE A 271 -2.85 -3.76 -3.20
CA ILE A 271 -3.95 -4.34 -4.01
C ILE A 271 -4.89 -3.25 -4.52
N LEU A 272 -5.33 -2.36 -3.63
CA LEU A 272 -6.22 -1.26 -3.98
C LEU A 272 -5.56 -0.25 -4.92
N SER A 273 -4.27 0.03 -4.72
CA SER A 273 -3.50 0.93 -5.59
C SER A 273 -3.34 0.37 -7.01
N LEU A 274 -3.21 -0.96 -7.15
CA LEU A 274 -3.15 -1.63 -8.45
C LEU A 274 -4.50 -1.51 -9.18
N VAL A 275 -5.60 -1.72 -8.46
CA VAL A 275 -6.96 -1.51 -9.01
C VAL A 275 -7.12 -0.07 -9.51
N LEU A 276 -6.71 0.94 -8.73
CA LEU A 276 -6.75 2.34 -9.16
C LEU A 276 -5.92 2.59 -10.42
N THR A 277 -4.70 2.04 -10.47
CA THR A 277 -3.81 2.12 -11.64
C THR A 277 -4.48 1.53 -12.89
N MET A 278 -5.11 0.35 -12.77
CA MET A 278 -5.82 -0.29 -13.88
C MET A 278 -7.02 0.54 -14.36
N LEU A 279 -7.85 1.02 -13.43
CA LEU A 279 -9.03 1.83 -13.78
C LEU A 279 -8.65 3.15 -14.44
N ARG A 280 -7.57 3.80 -13.97
CA ARG A 280 -7.02 5.01 -14.58
C ARG A 280 -6.52 4.76 -16.00
N SER A 281 -5.81 3.65 -16.19
CA SER A 281 -5.34 3.22 -17.51
C SER A 281 -6.50 3.04 -18.49
N ASP A 282 -7.60 2.40 -18.05
CA ASP A 282 -8.76 2.15 -18.91
C ASP A 282 -9.43 3.44 -19.43
N VAL A 283 -9.37 4.53 -18.65
CA VAL A 283 -10.10 5.78 -18.96
C VAL A 283 -9.19 6.96 -19.25
N GLY A 284 -7.88 6.75 -19.31
CA GLY A 284 -6.88 7.80 -19.55
C GLY A 284 -6.85 8.87 -18.46
N ASP A 285 -7.14 8.51 -17.21
CA ASP A 285 -7.02 9.44 -16.07
C ASP A 285 -5.57 9.48 -15.58
N MET A 286 -4.87 10.55 -15.95
CA MET A 286 -3.44 10.73 -15.66
C MET A 286 -3.17 11.41 -14.32
N GLY A 287 -4.19 11.63 -13.48
CA GLY A 287 -4.02 12.24 -12.17
C GLY A 287 -4.16 11.22 -11.03
N SER A 288 -3.77 11.65 -9.83
CA SER A 288 -3.93 10.87 -8.60
C SER A 288 -4.49 11.72 -7.46
N GLY A 289 -4.75 11.06 -6.33
CA GLY A 289 -5.44 11.61 -5.18
C GLY A 289 -6.93 11.81 -5.41
N ALA A 290 -7.59 12.33 -4.38
CA ALA A 290 -9.01 12.65 -4.36
C ALA A 290 -9.25 14.15 -4.09
N SER A 291 -8.46 15.01 -4.73
CA SER A 291 -8.50 16.45 -4.52
C SER A 291 -9.90 17.05 -4.81
N GLY A 292 -10.16 18.24 -4.27
CA GLY A 292 -11.40 18.97 -4.55
C GLY A 292 -11.63 19.25 -6.04
N GLU A 293 -10.55 19.44 -6.81
CA GLU A 293 -10.60 19.61 -8.28
C GLU A 293 -11.06 18.33 -8.99
N ARG A 294 -10.77 17.17 -8.40
CA ARG A 294 -11.22 15.84 -8.85
C ARG A 294 -12.59 15.47 -8.28
N GLY A 295 -13.27 16.40 -7.61
CA GLY A 295 -14.59 16.17 -7.01
C GLY A 295 -14.59 15.16 -5.85
N GLY A 296 -13.43 14.84 -5.28
CA GLY A 296 -13.29 13.77 -4.29
C GLY A 296 -13.22 12.36 -4.88
N PHE A 297 -13.05 12.21 -6.19
CA PHE A 297 -12.89 10.92 -6.85
C PHE A 297 -11.42 10.51 -6.96
N LEU A 298 -11.15 9.24 -6.64
CA LEU A 298 -9.85 8.61 -6.84
C LEU A 298 -9.60 8.35 -8.33
N VAL A 299 -10.61 7.90 -9.08
CA VAL A 299 -10.56 7.82 -10.55
C VAL A 299 -11.56 8.80 -11.13
N ASN A 300 -11.14 9.66 -12.05
CA ASN A 300 -11.96 10.72 -12.63
C ASN A 300 -11.84 10.75 -14.16
N GLY A 301 -12.45 9.76 -14.80
CA GLY A 301 -12.59 9.67 -16.26
C GLY A 301 -13.93 10.21 -16.75
N THR A 302 -14.05 10.41 -18.08
CA THR A 302 -15.28 10.97 -18.69
C THR A 302 -16.52 10.07 -18.45
N ASN A 303 -16.33 8.74 -18.38
CA ASN A 303 -17.41 7.76 -18.26
C ASN A 303 -17.29 6.86 -17.01
N LEU A 304 -16.30 7.11 -16.17
CA LEU A 304 -16.03 6.33 -14.96
C LEU A 304 -15.50 7.26 -13.88
N SER A 305 -16.22 7.31 -12.76
CA SER A 305 -15.78 7.98 -11.55
C SER A 305 -15.80 6.98 -10.42
N VAL A 306 -14.70 6.84 -9.68
CA VAL A 306 -14.58 5.93 -8.54
C VAL A 306 -14.20 6.73 -7.31
N SER A 307 -15.06 6.69 -6.30
CA SER A 307 -14.80 7.27 -4.98
C SER A 307 -14.16 6.23 -4.04
N ASN A 308 -13.70 6.67 -2.87
CA ASN A 308 -13.28 5.76 -1.81
C ASN A 308 -14.41 4.77 -1.43
N SER A 309 -15.66 5.23 -1.29
CA SER A 309 -16.78 4.33 -0.96
C SER A 309 -16.99 3.25 -2.01
N ASP A 310 -16.92 3.58 -3.30
CA ASP A 310 -17.06 2.58 -4.37
C ASP A 310 -15.95 1.52 -4.28
N LEU A 311 -14.71 1.96 -4.03
CA LEU A 311 -13.56 1.07 -3.90
C LEU A 311 -13.67 0.16 -2.66
N ARG A 312 -14.09 0.70 -1.51
CA ARG A 312 -14.33 -0.07 -0.27
C ARG A 312 -15.47 -1.07 -0.45
N ASP A 313 -16.56 -0.68 -1.11
CA ASP A 313 -17.69 -1.57 -1.38
C ASP A 313 -17.25 -2.73 -2.29
N ALA A 314 -16.51 -2.44 -3.36
CA ALA A 314 -15.97 -3.47 -4.25
C ALA A 314 -15.01 -4.42 -3.51
N LEU A 315 -14.15 -3.90 -2.62
CA LEU A 315 -13.28 -4.70 -1.78
C LEU A 315 -14.09 -5.68 -0.90
N ASN A 316 -15.12 -5.16 -0.20
CA ASN A 316 -16.01 -5.96 0.65
C ASN A 316 -16.73 -7.06 -0.15
N LEU A 317 -17.21 -6.75 -1.36
CA LEU A 317 -17.87 -7.72 -2.26
C LEU A 317 -16.92 -8.84 -2.68
N SER A 318 -15.65 -8.48 -2.97
CA SER A 318 -14.65 -9.41 -3.48
C SER A 318 -14.11 -10.39 -2.44
N ALA A 319 -14.08 -9.99 -1.16
CA ALA A 319 -13.50 -10.79 -0.08
C ALA A 319 -14.15 -12.18 0.03
N TRP A 320 -13.45 -13.18 0.52
CA TRP A 320 -14.00 -14.55 0.61
C TRP A 320 -13.63 -15.21 1.93
N TYR A 321 -14.34 -16.28 2.31
CA TYR A 321 -14.02 -17.03 3.51
C TYR A 321 -13.38 -18.37 3.14
N PRO A 322 -12.15 -18.62 3.59
CA PRO A 322 -11.59 -19.95 3.53
C PRO A 322 -12.44 -20.99 4.26
N SER A 323 -12.37 -22.22 3.77
CA SER A 323 -13.05 -23.33 4.43
C SER A 323 -12.28 -23.74 5.67
N PHE A 324 -12.98 -23.89 6.80
CA PHE A 324 -12.40 -24.48 8.01
C PHE A 324 -11.86 -25.90 7.81
N SER A 325 -12.26 -26.58 6.73
CA SER A 325 -11.87 -27.96 6.43
C SER A 325 -10.41 -28.11 6.01
N THR A 326 -9.75 -27.03 5.61
CA THR A 326 -8.33 -27.04 5.23
C THR A 326 -7.40 -26.84 6.42
N TRP A 327 -7.94 -26.50 7.59
CA TRP A 327 -7.16 -26.22 8.79
C TRP A 327 -6.28 -27.40 9.22
N ASP A 328 -4.99 -27.13 9.36
CA ASP A 328 -4.01 -28.00 9.98
C ASP A 328 -3.82 -27.63 11.48
N PRO A 329 -4.21 -28.51 12.43
CA PRO A 329 -4.09 -28.23 13.86
C PRO A 329 -2.66 -28.19 14.40
N THR A 330 -1.65 -28.40 13.55
CA THR A 330 -0.23 -28.33 13.91
C THR A 330 0.40 -26.96 13.61
N THR A 331 -0.33 -26.06 12.95
CA THR A 331 0.12 -24.71 12.62
C THR A 331 -0.15 -23.71 13.75
N GLY A 332 0.36 -22.49 13.59
CA GLY A 332 0.11 -21.36 14.50
C GLY A 332 -1.26 -20.69 14.31
N THR A 333 -2.19 -21.30 13.57
CA THR A 333 -3.46 -20.68 13.17
C THR A 333 -4.66 -21.19 13.98
N LEU A 334 -5.80 -20.53 13.80
CA LEU A 334 -7.11 -20.92 14.30
C LEU A 334 -8.06 -21.14 13.11
N PRO A 335 -8.86 -22.23 13.12
CA PRO A 335 -9.80 -22.47 12.03
C PRO A 335 -10.80 -21.33 11.95
N ILE A 336 -11.07 -20.89 10.73
CA ILE A 336 -12.11 -19.90 10.46
C ILE A 336 -13.46 -20.50 10.84
N SER A 337 -14.22 -19.75 11.63
CA SER A 337 -15.49 -20.17 12.18
C SER A 337 -16.51 -20.34 11.05
N PRO A 338 -17.17 -21.51 10.93
CA PRO A 338 -18.21 -21.70 9.93
C PRO A 338 -19.52 -20.98 10.28
N VAL A 339 -19.61 -20.34 11.46
CA VAL A 339 -20.84 -19.69 11.96
C VAL A 339 -20.70 -18.17 12.03
N ALA A 340 -19.51 -17.68 12.39
CA ALA A 340 -19.26 -16.24 12.54
C ALA A 340 -17.85 -15.86 12.07
N PRO A 341 -17.48 -16.16 10.81
CA PRO A 341 -16.14 -15.88 10.30
C PRO A 341 -15.80 -14.39 10.30
N CYS A 342 -16.83 -13.54 10.19
CA CYS A 342 -16.71 -12.08 10.29
C CYS A 342 -16.04 -11.57 11.56
N THR A 343 -16.19 -12.27 12.69
CA THR A 343 -15.54 -11.88 13.95
C THR A 343 -14.02 -12.10 13.91
N GLN A 344 -13.54 -12.94 13.00
CA GLN A 344 -12.13 -13.29 12.85
C GLN A 344 -11.46 -12.54 11.70
N VAL A 345 -12.14 -12.44 10.55
CA VAL A 345 -11.56 -11.93 9.29
C VAL A 345 -12.49 -10.93 8.58
N GLY A 346 -13.47 -10.34 9.27
CA GLY A 346 -14.32 -9.28 8.71
C GLY A 346 -15.15 -9.72 7.50
N TRP A 347 -15.17 -8.94 6.43
CA TRP A 347 -15.83 -9.30 5.17
C TRP A 347 -15.25 -10.56 4.51
N GLY A 348 -14.02 -10.94 4.88
CA GLY A 348 -13.29 -12.09 4.36
C GLY A 348 -11.80 -11.82 4.23
N VAL A 349 -11.09 -12.76 3.63
CA VAL A 349 -9.70 -12.59 3.25
C VAL A 349 -9.57 -11.92 1.88
N VAL A 350 -8.48 -11.17 1.69
CA VAL A 350 -8.14 -10.49 0.43
C VAL A 350 -6.70 -10.77 0.04
N ASN A 351 -6.48 -11.03 -1.26
CA ASN A 351 -5.17 -11.21 -1.87
C ASN A 351 -5.17 -10.79 -3.34
N MET A 352 -4.10 -11.11 -4.08
CA MET A 352 -3.97 -10.73 -5.50
C MET A 352 -5.08 -11.28 -6.39
N SER A 353 -5.77 -12.37 -6.00
CA SER A 353 -6.92 -12.89 -6.76
C SER A 353 -8.13 -11.95 -6.75
N ASN A 354 -8.19 -11.00 -5.81
CA ASN A 354 -9.27 -10.02 -5.68
C ASN A 354 -9.14 -8.85 -6.67
N VAL A 355 -7.94 -8.56 -7.20
CA VAL A 355 -7.68 -7.41 -8.08
C VAL A 355 -8.59 -7.41 -9.31
N ALA A 356 -8.61 -8.52 -10.06
CA ALA A 356 -9.39 -8.60 -11.30
C ALA A 356 -10.92 -8.52 -11.06
N PRO A 357 -11.51 -9.21 -10.06
CA PRO A 357 -12.91 -9.01 -9.68
C PRO A 357 -13.27 -7.58 -9.29
N ILE A 358 -12.45 -6.92 -8.47
CA ILE A 358 -12.68 -5.52 -8.06
C ILE A 358 -12.63 -4.60 -9.29
N HIS A 359 -11.59 -4.71 -10.10
CA HIS A 359 -11.43 -3.93 -11.33
C HIS A 359 -12.61 -4.12 -12.28
N ALA A 360 -12.97 -5.36 -12.60
CA ALA A 360 -14.07 -5.66 -13.52
C ALA A 360 -15.42 -5.13 -13.01
N HIS A 361 -15.63 -5.13 -11.70
CA HIS A 361 -16.83 -4.57 -11.08
C HIS A 361 -16.90 -3.06 -11.20
N LEU A 362 -15.83 -2.37 -10.79
CA LEU A 362 -15.76 -0.91 -10.84
C LEU A 362 -15.79 -0.38 -12.30
N ALA A 363 -15.16 -1.10 -13.23
CA ALA A 363 -15.20 -0.77 -14.66
C ALA A 363 -16.56 -1.07 -15.33
N GLY A 364 -17.53 -1.64 -14.61
CA GLY A 364 -18.85 -2.01 -15.16
C GLY A 364 -18.81 -3.18 -16.15
N ILE A 365 -17.74 -3.98 -16.15
CA ILE A 365 -17.55 -5.14 -17.02
C ILE A 365 -18.32 -6.35 -16.45
N GLN A 366 -18.20 -6.59 -15.15
CA GLN A 366 -18.84 -7.72 -14.48
C GLN A 366 -19.26 -7.36 -13.06
N ASN A 367 -20.53 -7.57 -12.73
CA ASN A 367 -21.01 -7.35 -11.36
C ASN A 367 -20.57 -8.48 -10.42
N MET A 368 -20.11 -8.11 -9.22
CA MET A 368 -19.96 -9.03 -8.11
C MET A 368 -21.31 -9.23 -7.41
N PRO A 369 -21.62 -10.47 -6.95
CA PRO A 369 -22.86 -10.74 -6.23
C PRO A 369 -22.85 -10.13 -4.83
N ASP A 370 -24.04 -9.82 -4.31
CA ASP A 370 -24.20 -9.37 -2.93
C ASP A 370 -23.66 -10.42 -1.93
N ARG A 371 -23.14 -9.92 -0.80
CA ARG A 371 -22.69 -10.76 0.31
C ARG A 371 -23.87 -11.47 0.98
N PRO A 372 -23.66 -12.67 1.56
CA PRO A 372 -24.67 -13.34 2.37
C PRO A 372 -25.23 -12.44 3.48
N ALA A 373 -26.54 -12.52 3.75
CA ALA A 373 -27.21 -11.60 4.67
C ALA A 373 -26.73 -11.68 6.13
N ASP A 374 -26.27 -12.86 6.56
CA ASP A 374 -25.64 -13.08 7.87
C ASP A 374 -24.27 -12.40 7.99
N VAL A 375 -23.49 -12.41 6.90
CA VAL A 375 -22.22 -11.68 6.81
C VAL A 375 -22.46 -10.17 6.88
N VAL A 376 -23.41 -9.67 6.08
CA VAL A 376 -23.81 -8.25 6.10
C VAL A 376 -24.26 -7.85 7.51
N ALA A 377 -25.16 -8.61 8.14
CA ALA A 377 -25.63 -8.30 9.48
C ALA A 377 -24.51 -8.29 10.54
N CYS A 378 -23.51 -9.16 10.39
CA CYS A 378 -22.36 -9.17 11.29
C CYS A 378 -21.46 -7.94 11.09
N MET A 379 -21.18 -7.58 9.84
CA MET A 379 -20.34 -6.43 9.53
C MET A 379 -21.04 -5.11 9.83
N ASP A 380 -22.35 -5.01 9.64
CA ASP A 380 -23.16 -3.87 10.09
C ASP A 380 -23.09 -3.72 11.62
N ALA A 381 -23.12 -4.83 12.36
CA ALA A 381 -22.95 -4.80 13.81
C ALA A 381 -21.53 -4.36 14.21
N ASN A 382 -20.50 -4.83 13.49
CA ASN A 382 -19.12 -4.38 13.72
C ASN A 382 -18.98 -2.88 13.46
N GLN A 383 -19.50 -2.40 12.33
CA GLN A 383 -19.52 -0.98 11.96
C GLN A 383 -20.25 -0.13 13.00
N ALA A 384 -21.43 -0.56 13.47
CA ALA A 384 -22.19 0.14 14.50
C ALA A 384 -21.43 0.22 15.84
N ILE A 385 -20.64 -0.80 16.19
CA ILE A 385 -19.78 -0.77 17.39
C ILE A 385 -18.65 0.26 17.21
N ARG A 386 -18.01 0.30 16.03
CA ARG A 386 -16.95 1.28 15.71
C ARG A 386 -17.49 2.71 15.74
N GLU A 387 -18.66 2.94 15.14
CA GLU A 387 -19.36 4.23 15.19
C GLU A 387 -19.79 4.61 16.61
N ALA A 388 -20.23 3.66 17.44
CA ALA A 388 -20.56 3.94 18.83
C ALA A 388 -19.32 4.27 19.69
N TYR A 389 -18.14 3.80 19.29
CA TYR A 389 -16.89 4.04 20.02
C TYR A 389 -16.19 5.33 19.57
N TRP A 390 -16.10 5.56 18.25
CA TRP A 390 -15.34 6.67 17.64
C TRP A 390 -16.21 7.78 17.05
N GLY A 391 -17.50 7.54 16.85
CA GLY A 391 -18.42 8.47 16.21
C GLY A 391 -18.89 9.54 17.19
N ASP A 392 -18.10 10.59 17.35
CA ASP A 392 -18.53 11.89 17.87
C ASP A 392 -18.69 12.91 16.73
#